data_AF-A0A1H5PSW5-F1
#
_entry.id   AF-A0A1H5PSW5-F1
#
_cell.length_a   1.000
_cell.length_b   1.000
_cell.length_c   1.000
_cell.angle_alpha   90.00
_cell.angle_beta   90.00
_cell.angle_gamma   90.00
#
_symmetry.space_group_name_H-M   'P 1'
#
loop_
_entity.id
_entity.type
_entity.pdbx_description
1 polymer ?
#
loop_
_entity_poly.entity_id
_entity_poly.type
_entity_poly.pdbx_seq_one_letter_code
_entity_poly.pdbx_strand_id
1 'polypeptide(L)'
;MCDWDDVTRIATALPEASEQAGRDGLRSWRVRDKTFVWERPLRKADVKALGDAAPDGPILGAWVPDLGAKEAILADDPEVFFTTPHFDGYPMVLVRLERIDEPELAELVVEAWLDRAPKKVARAFLDDTR
;
A
#
# COMPACT_ATOMS: atom_id res chain seq x y z
N MET A 1 -11.44 11.50 -1.86
CA MET A 1 -10.18 11.42 -2.61
C MET A 1 -9.09 11.59 -1.59
N CYS A 2 -8.29 10.55 -1.39
CA CYS A 2 -7.24 10.55 -0.40
C CYS A 2 -5.96 11.15 -0.96
N ASP A 3 -5.10 11.62 -0.07
CA ASP A 3 -3.77 12.09 -0.39
C ASP A 3 -2.71 11.53 0.58
N TRP A 4 -1.48 12.04 0.48
CA TRP A 4 -0.38 11.56 1.33
C TRP A 4 -0.56 11.91 2.81
N ASP A 5 -1.31 12.95 3.15
CA ASP A 5 -1.58 13.32 4.53
C ASP A 5 -2.55 12.32 5.17
N ASP A 6 -3.52 11.80 4.39
CA ASP A 6 -4.37 10.68 4.81
C ASP A 6 -3.55 9.41 5.05
N VAL A 7 -2.66 9.06 4.12
CA VAL A 7 -1.77 7.89 4.29
C VAL A 7 -0.93 8.06 5.55
N THR A 8 -0.30 9.22 5.76
CA THR A 8 0.50 9.48 6.97
C THR A 8 -0.34 9.40 8.24
N ARG A 9 -1.53 10.02 8.26
CA ARG A 9 -2.42 10.01 9.43
C ARG A 9 -2.83 8.59 9.81
N ILE A 10 -3.26 7.77 8.85
CA ILE A 10 -3.68 6.39 9.08
C ILE A 10 -2.49 5.54 9.49
N ALA A 11 -1.41 5.56 8.71
CA ALA A 11 -0.26 4.69 8.91
C ALA A 11 0.45 4.97 10.24
N THR A 12 0.58 6.23 10.66
CA THR A 12 1.27 6.59 11.91
C THR A 12 0.40 6.43 13.17
N ALA A 13 -0.91 6.22 13.01
CA ALA A 13 -1.77 5.79 14.11
C ALA A 13 -1.54 4.32 14.51
N LEU A 14 -0.90 3.53 13.64
CA LEU A 14 -0.64 2.11 13.90
C LEU A 14 0.55 1.92 14.84
N PRO A 15 0.52 0.90 15.73
CA PRO A 15 1.60 0.67 16.68
C PRO A 15 2.95 0.43 16.00
N GLU A 16 3.98 1.08 16.52
CA GLU A 16 5.37 0.99 16.03
C GLU A 16 5.55 1.36 14.55
N ALA A 17 4.59 2.08 13.96
CA ALA A 17 4.67 2.58 12.60
C ALA A 17 5.26 4.00 12.54
N SER A 18 6.08 4.26 11.52
CA SER A 18 6.65 5.59 11.26
C SER A 18 6.85 5.83 9.77
N GLU A 19 6.76 7.09 9.36
CA GLU A 19 7.19 7.54 8.04
C GLU A 19 8.71 7.70 8.00
N GLN A 20 9.34 7.15 6.96
CA GLN A 20 10.77 7.24 6.72
C GLN A 20 11.01 7.47 5.24
N ALA A 21 12.00 8.32 4.92
CA ALA A 21 12.44 8.46 3.54
C ALA A 21 13.13 7.17 3.04
N GLY A 22 12.74 6.72 1.85
CA GLY A 22 13.44 5.70 1.07
C GLY A 22 14.82 6.19 0.61
N ARG A 23 15.64 5.28 0.07
CA ARG A 23 16.96 5.66 -0.50
C ARG A 23 16.85 6.61 -1.70
N ASP A 24 15.70 6.58 -2.36
CA ASP A 24 15.30 7.42 -3.49
C ASP A 24 14.62 8.72 -3.05
N GLY A 25 14.50 8.97 -1.73
CA GLY A 25 13.83 10.15 -1.19
C GLY A 25 12.31 10.06 -1.14
N LEU A 26 11.72 8.94 -1.58
CA LEU A 26 10.27 8.73 -1.58
C LEU A 26 9.75 8.36 -0.20
N ARG A 27 8.47 8.65 0.07
CA ARG A 27 7.84 8.31 1.35
C ARG A 27 7.71 6.80 1.51
N SER A 28 8.02 6.28 2.70
CA SER A 28 7.78 4.89 3.06
C SER A 28 7.32 4.79 4.50
N TRP A 29 6.22 4.09 4.73
CA TRP A 29 5.74 3.81 6.07
C TRP A 29 6.17 2.41 6.47
N ARG A 30 6.78 2.32 7.64
CA ARG A 30 7.41 1.10 8.16
C ARG A 30 6.94 0.78 9.55
N VAL A 31 6.71 -0.50 9.80
CA VAL A 31 6.63 -1.06 11.15
C VAL A 31 7.99 -1.64 11.48
N ARG A 32 8.69 -1.01 12.43
CA ARG A 32 10.14 -1.22 12.65
C ARG A 32 10.96 -0.99 11.37
N ASP A 33 11.60 -2.03 10.87
CA ASP A 33 12.46 -2.05 9.68
C ASP A 33 11.72 -2.52 8.41
N LYS A 34 10.43 -2.88 8.52
CA LYS A 34 9.65 -3.43 7.41
C LYS A 34 8.68 -2.40 6.84
N THR A 35 8.88 -2.04 5.58
CA THR A 35 7.88 -1.29 4.79
C THR A 35 6.61 -2.11 4.63
N PHE A 36 5.46 -1.45 4.82
CA PHE A 36 4.13 -2.00 4.54
C PHE A 36 3.40 -1.21 3.45
N VAL A 37 3.52 0.12 3.42
CA VAL A 37 3.09 0.96 2.29
C VAL A 37 4.17 1.98 1.92
N TRP A 38 4.22 2.41 0.67
CA TRP A 38 5.22 3.37 0.17
C TRP A 38 4.75 4.14 -1.06
N GLU A 39 5.31 5.33 -1.26
CA GLU A 39 5.14 6.10 -2.49
C GLU A 39 5.85 5.41 -3.65
N ARG A 40 5.10 5.11 -4.72
CA ARG A 40 5.57 4.30 -5.85
C ARG A 40 5.26 4.94 -7.21
N PRO A 41 5.93 6.05 -7.56
CA PRO A 41 5.77 6.68 -8.87
C PRO A 41 6.12 5.69 -9.99
N LEU A 42 5.41 5.77 -11.11
CA LEU A 42 5.68 4.88 -12.25
C LEU A 42 7.07 5.12 -12.82
N ARG A 43 7.78 4.02 -13.08
CA ARG A 43 9.05 4.05 -13.81
C ARG A 43 8.75 3.96 -15.30
N LYS A 44 9.74 4.31 -16.15
CA LYS A 44 9.61 4.21 -17.62
C LYS A 44 9.12 2.84 -18.11
N ALA A 45 9.56 1.75 -17.45
CA ALA A 45 9.12 0.40 -17.78
C ALA A 45 7.64 0.16 -17.39
N ASP A 46 7.19 0.71 -16.27
CA ASP A 46 5.79 0.63 -15.84
C ASP A 46 4.89 1.38 -16.83
N VAL A 47 5.25 2.63 -17.18
CA VAL A 47 4.51 3.44 -18.16
C VAL A 47 4.44 2.73 -19.51
N LYS A 48 5.54 2.14 -19.98
CA LYS A 48 5.55 1.37 -21.23
C LYS A 48 4.63 0.15 -21.17
N ALA A 49 4.59 -0.55 -20.03
CA ALA A 49 3.76 -1.73 -19.87
C ALA A 49 2.27 -1.40 -19.78
N LEU A 50 1.92 -0.30 -19.11
CA LEU A 50 0.54 0.15 -18.93
C LEU A 50 -0.01 0.89 -20.16
N GLY A 51 0.85 1.51 -20.98
CA GLY A 51 0.42 2.25 -22.16
C GLY A 51 -0.52 3.41 -21.79
N ASP A 52 -1.61 3.56 -22.53
CA ASP A 52 -2.61 4.62 -22.31
C ASP A 52 -3.36 4.48 -20.97
N ALA A 53 -3.28 3.31 -20.31
CA ALA A 53 -3.87 3.09 -18.99
C ALA A 53 -2.97 3.51 -17.83
N ALA A 54 -1.77 4.04 -18.11
CA ALA A 54 -0.84 4.49 -17.08
C ALA A 54 -1.40 5.70 -16.31
N PRO A 55 -1.63 5.60 -14.99
CA PRO A 55 -2.03 6.75 -14.19
C PRO A 55 -0.89 7.79 -14.11
N ASP A 56 -1.26 9.06 -14.12
CA ASP A 56 -0.41 10.24 -13.94
C ASP A 56 -0.39 10.76 -12.49
N GLY A 57 -1.32 10.25 -11.67
CA GLY A 57 -1.50 10.58 -10.25
C GLY A 57 -0.50 9.98 -9.26
N PRO A 58 -0.64 10.32 -7.95
CA PRO A 58 0.11 9.68 -6.88
C PRO A 58 -0.28 8.21 -6.75
N ILE A 59 0.74 7.36 -6.60
CA ILE A 59 0.57 5.91 -6.56
C ILE A 59 1.15 5.37 -5.27
N LEU A 60 0.32 4.70 -4.49
CA LEU A 60 0.72 3.99 -3.28
C LEU A 60 1.00 2.53 -3.64
N GLY A 61 2.14 2.00 -3.21
CA GLY A 61 2.39 0.56 -3.17
C GLY A 61 2.01 0.01 -1.79
N ALA A 62 1.35 -1.14 -1.76
CA ALA A 62 0.97 -1.82 -0.52
C ALA A 62 1.32 -3.31 -0.57
N TRP A 63 1.78 -3.85 0.56
CA TRP A 63 1.87 -5.30 0.76
C TRP A 63 0.48 -5.88 1.02
N VAL A 64 0.26 -7.09 0.52
CA VAL A 64 -0.94 -7.89 0.83
C VAL A 64 -0.51 -9.28 1.32
N PRO A 65 -1.38 -10.05 2.00
CA PRO A 65 -0.97 -11.30 2.66
C PRO A 65 -0.36 -12.36 1.72
N ASP A 66 -0.90 -12.49 0.51
CA ASP A 66 -0.46 -13.46 -0.48
C ASP A 66 -0.91 -13.10 -1.91
N LEU A 67 -0.56 -13.94 -2.89
CA LEU A 67 -0.92 -13.73 -4.29
C LEU A 67 -2.43 -13.88 -4.54
N GLY A 68 -3.13 -14.71 -3.77
CA GLY A 68 -4.58 -14.85 -3.90
C GLY A 68 -5.31 -13.58 -3.45
N ALA A 69 -4.87 -12.97 -2.34
CA ALA A 69 -5.36 -11.67 -1.90
C ALA A 69 -5.08 -10.57 -2.94
N LYS A 70 -3.87 -10.56 -3.51
CA LYS A 70 -3.53 -9.65 -4.63
C LYS A 70 -4.50 -9.81 -5.80
N GLU A 71 -4.72 -11.04 -6.27
CA GLU A 71 -5.60 -11.33 -7.40
C GLU A 71 -7.06 -10.93 -7.11
N ALA A 72 -7.54 -11.16 -5.89
CA ALA A 72 -8.88 -10.77 -5.46
C ALA A 72 -9.06 -9.25 -5.47
N ILE A 73 -8.14 -8.49 -4.86
CA ILE A 73 -8.21 -7.01 -4.81
C ILE A 73 -8.16 -6.40 -6.22
N LEU A 74 -7.30 -6.92 -7.09
CA LEU A 74 -7.19 -6.45 -8.48
C LEU A 74 -8.45 -6.73 -9.31
N ALA A 75 -9.20 -7.78 -8.98
CA ALA A 75 -10.44 -8.14 -9.66
C ALA A 75 -11.66 -7.39 -9.12
N ASP A 76 -11.63 -6.99 -7.85
CA ASP A 76 -12.74 -6.33 -7.17
C ASP A 76 -12.90 -4.87 -7.62
N ASP A 77 -11.81 -4.08 -7.59
CA ASP A 77 -11.81 -2.69 -8.07
C ASP A 77 -10.57 -2.36 -8.93
N PRO A 78 -10.62 -2.62 -10.25
CA PRO A 78 -9.53 -2.30 -11.17
C PRO A 78 -9.39 -0.79 -11.48
N GLU A 79 -10.33 0.05 -11.06
CA GLU A 79 -10.22 1.50 -11.20
C GLU A 79 -9.37 2.11 -10.09
N VAL A 80 -9.33 1.46 -8.92
CA VAL A 80 -8.49 1.83 -7.78
C VAL A 80 -7.17 1.06 -7.77
N PHE A 81 -7.22 -0.26 -7.97
CA PHE A 81 -6.06 -1.15 -7.84
C PHE A 81 -5.53 -1.62 -9.18
N PHE A 82 -4.21 -1.70 -9.29
CA PHE A 82 -3.54 -2.22 -10.47
C PHE A 82 -2.18 -2.85 -10.12
N THR A 83 -1.54 -3.48 -11.09
CA THR A 83 -0.19 -4.04 -10.96
C THR A 83 0.61 -3.75 -12.23
N THR A 84 1.92 -3.94 -12.16
CA THR A 84 2.81 -3.92 -13.34
C THR A 84 3.62 -5.21 -13.37
N PRO A 85 4.24 -5.56 -14.51
CA PRO A 85 5.08 -6.75 -14.61
C PRO A 85 6.24 -6.80 -13.61
N HIS A 86 6.62 -5.64 -13.05
CA HIS A 86 7.63 -5.57 -11.99
C HIS A 86 7.21 -6.30 -10.70
N PHE A 87 5.90 -6.42 -10.46
CA PHE A 87 5.32 -7.03 -9.27
C PHE A 87 4.73 -8.43 -9.54
N ASP A 88 5.03 -9.03 -10.69
CA ASP A 88 4.62 -10.40 -10.99
C ASP A 88 5.27 -11.38 -10.00
N GLY A 89 4.47 -12.26 -9.39
CA GLY A 89 4.93 -13.18 -8.36
C GLY A 89 5.21 -12.53 -7.00
N TYR A 90 4.92 -11.24 -6.83
CA TYR A 90 5.02 -10.54 -5.54
C TYR A 90 3.64 -10.18 -4.98
N PRO A 91 3.38 -10.40 -3.68
CA PRO A 91 2.11 -10.07 -3.03
C PRO A 91 2.08 -8.56 -2.69
N MET A 92 2.03 -7.75 -3.74
CA MET A 92 1.96 -6.30 -3.67
C MET A 92 0.99 -5.77 -4.73
N VAL A 93 0.22 -4.75 -4.35
CA VAL A 93 -0.67 -4.00 -5.25
C VAL A 93 -0.20 -2.55 -5.38
N LEU A 94 -0.56 -1.92 -6.50
CA LEU A 94 -0.47 -0.48 -6.68
C LEU A 94 -1.87 0.12 -6.60
N VAL A 95 -1.97 1.29 -5.99
CA VAL A 95 -3.22 2.00 -5.75
C VAL A 95 -3.14 3.37 -6.38
N ARG A 96 -4.17 3.76 -7.13
CA ARG A 96 -4.38 5.14 -7.54
C ARG A 96 -4.90 5.90 -6.33
N LEU A 97 -4.02 6.60 -5.62
CA LEU A 97 -4.35 7.19 -4.31
C LEU A 97 -5.49 8.22 -4.41
N GLU A 98 -5.62 8.88 -5.55
CA GLU A 98 -6.70 9.81 -5.82
C GLU A 98 -8.06 9.15 -6.14
N ARG A 99 -8.10 7.82 -6.31
CA ARG A 99 -9.34 7.07 -6.61
C ARG A 99 -9.89 6.30 -5.41
N ILE A 100 -9.04 5.91 -4.47
CA ILE A 100 -9.45 5.23 -3.24
C ILE A 100 -10.18 6.19 -2.29
N ASP A 101 -11.19 5.70 -1.58
CA ASP A 101 -11.83 6.45 -0.50
C ASP A 101 -11.12 6.23 0.85
N GLU A 102 -11.47 7.03 1.85
CA GLU A 102 -10.77 6.98 3.15
C GLU A 102 -11.00 5.66 3.90
N PRO A 103 -12.24 5.12 3.99
CA PRO A 103 -12.46 3.81 4.60
C PRO A 103 -11.63 2.69 3.96
N GLU A 104 -11.64 2.59 2.62
CA GLU A 104 -10.90 1.56 1.90
C GLU A 104 -9.39 1.74 2.03
N LEU A 105 -8.89 2.98 2.01
CA LEU A 105 -7.49 3.28 2.30
C LEU A 105 -7.11 2.85 3.71
N ALA A 106 -7.96 3.10 4.70
CA ALA A 106 -7.72 2.72 6.08
C ALA A 106 -7.62 1.20 6.23
N GLU A 107 -8.55 0.46 5.63
CA GLU A 107 -8.52 -1.00 5.60
C GLU A 107 -7.24 -1.54 4.96
N LEU A 108 -6.91 -1.08 3.75
CA LEU A 108 -5.69 -1.50 3.05
C LEU A 108 -4.42 -1.24 3.87
N VAL A 109 -4.29 -0.04 4.46
CA VAL A 109 -3.10 0.34 5.23
C VAL A 109 -2.98 -0.50 6.51
N VAL A 110 -4.10 -0.79 7.18
CA VAL A 110 -4.14 -1.68 8.36
C VAL A 110 -3.77 -3.10 7.97
N GLU A 111 -4.32 -3.64 6.89
CA GLU A 111 -4.02 -5.00 6.43
C GLU A 111 -2.56 -5.15 5.99
N ALA A 112 -2.04 -4.18 5.24
CA ALA A 112 -0.64 -4.13 4.88
C ALA A 112 0.25 -4.07 6.14
N TRP A 113 -0.13 -3.30 7.16
CA TRP A 113 0.60 -3.29 8.43
C TRP A 113 0.51 -4.64 9.15
N LEU A 114 -0.65 -5.29 9.20
CA LEU A 114 -0.84 -6.60 9.85
C LEU A 114 0.04 -7.68 9.21
N ASP A 115 0.21 -7.67 7.89
CA ASP A 115 1.14 -8.58 7.19
C ASP A 115 2.59 -8.41 7.66
N ARG A 116 3.01 -7.16 7.87
CA ARG A 116 4.41 -6.82 8.14
C ARG A 116 4.75 -6.80 9.63
N ALA A 117 3.78 -6.49 10.47
CA ALA A 117 3.96 -6.26 11.89
C ALA A 117 4.44 -7.53 12.63
N PRO A 118 5.24 -7.37 13.70
CA PRO A 118 5.56 -8.51 14.56
C PRO A 118 4.27 -9.12 15.13
N LYS A 119 4.15 -10.46 15.08
CA LYS A 119 2.94 -11.20 15.49
C LYS A 119 2.35 -10.76 16.84
N LYS A 120 3.20 -10.45 17.83
CA LYS A 120 2.76 -9.98 19.15
C LYS A 120 2.10 -8.59 19.10
N VAL A 121 2.65 -7.67 18.30
CA VAL A 121 2.15 -6.31 18.14
C VAL A 121 0.83 -6.34 17.37
N ALA A 122 0.78 -7.07 16.26
CA ALA A 122 -0.45 -7.27 15.48
C ALA A 122 -1.55 -7.90 16.33
N ARG A 123 -1.22 -8.91 17.15
CA ARG A 123 -2.19 -9.56 18.01
C ARG A 123 -2.77 -8.62 19.06
N ALA A 124 -1.93 -7.85 19.74
CA ALA A 124 -2.37 -6.87 20.73
C ALA A 124 -3.30 -5.82 20.10
N PHE A 125 -2.93 -5.29 18.92
CA PHE A 125 -3.76 -4.35 18.18
C PHE A 125 -5.15 -4.91 17.87
N LEU A 126 -5.24 -6.15 17.36
CA LEU A 126 -6.51 -6.82 17.05
C LEU A 126 -7.36 -7.16 18.28
N ASP A 127 -6.73 -7.37 19.44
CA ASP A 127 -7.46 -7.62 20.68
C ASP A 127 -8.01 -6.30 21.28
N ASP A 128 -7.32 -5.17 21.08
CA ASP A 128 -7.75 -3.83 21.54
C ASP A 128 -8.79 -3.17 20.63
N THR A 129 -8.85 -3.53 19.34
CA THR A 129 -9.81 -2.99 18.35
C THR A 129 -11.09 -3.80 18.24
N ARG A 130 -11.32 -4.74 19.16
CA ARG A 130 -12.41 -5.71 19.13
C ARG A 130 -13.62 -5.36 19.98
#